data_AF-A0AAQ4DDD7-F1
#
_entry.id   AF-A0AAQ4DDD7-F1
#
_cell.length_a   1.000
_cell.length_b   1.000
_cell.length_c   1.000
_cell.angle_alpha   90.00
_cell.angle_beta   90.00
_cell.angle_gamma   90.00
#
_symmetry.space_group_name_H-M   'P 1'
#
loop_
_entity.id
_entity.type
_entity.pdbx_description
1 polymer ?
#
loop_
_entity_poly.entity_id
_entity_poly.type
_entity_poly.pdbx_seq_one_letter_code
_entity_poly.pdbx_strand_id
1 'polypeptide(L)'
;MKLRRGGTLRWRNSVLEKLRVGETPCWRNSVLEKLRAGETQRCSPCWRNSLREKVRVGESPRSRNSVLKKLRAGETPRWRNSVLEKLRIGETPHGRNSALEKHRVGETPRWRNSALERLRAGETPVWRNSALEKLRAGEIPRWGNSALEKLRVGESPRWRNSALEKFRAGETPRWRNSGLEKVRAGEIPCWRNSALEKIRVGQTPRWRNSMMEKLRPGETPRRRKSVLEKLVREKVCVGETRR
;
A
#
# COMPACT_ATOMS: atom_id res chain seq x y z
N MET A 1 -15.62 -39.56 8.48
CA MET A 1 -14.84 -39.57 9.74
C MET A 1 -15.50 -38.61 10.72
N LYS A 2 -16.18 -39.12 11.76
CA LYS A 2 -16.80 -38.30 12.82
C LYS A 2 -15.73 -37.98 13.86
N LEU A 3 -15.52 -36.70 14.20
CA LEU A 3 -14.60 -36.29 15.27
C LEU A 3 -15.38 -35.57 16.38
N ARG A 4 -15.16 -36.03 17.62
CA ARG A 4 -15.76 -35.54 18.87
C ARG A 4 -15.29 -34.11 19.19
N ARG A 5 -16.22 -33.33 19.75
CA ARG A 5 -16.12 -31.94 20.23
C ARG A 5 -15.12 -31.81 21.38
N GLY A 6 -14.29 -30.75 21.38
CA GLY A 6 -13.55 -30.30 22.57
C GLY A 6 -12.11 -29.79 22.40
N GLY A 7 -11.54 -29.74 21.19
CA GLY A 7 -10.16 -29.23 21.00
C GLY A 7 -9.95 -28.62 19.62
N THR A 8 -9.02 -27.67 19.49
CA THR A 8 -8.62 -27.05 18.21
C THR A 8 -8.46 -28.10 17.12
N LEU A 9 -9.35 -28.09 16.12
CA LEU A 9 -9.34 -29.04 15.01
C LEU A 9 -8.06 -28.87 14.19
N ARG A 10 -7.14 -29.82 14.31
CA ARG A 10 -5.85 -29.77 13.61
C ARG A 10 -5.87 -30.71 12.41
N TRP A 11 -5.87 -30.13 11.22
CA TRP A 11 -5.91 -30.86 9.96
C TRP A 11 -4.51 -30.98 9.37
N ARG A 12 -4.14 -32.18 8.94
CA ARG A 12 -2.86 -32.47 8.29
C ARG A 12 -3.11 -33.21 7.00
N ASN A 13 -2.37 -32.85 5.95
CA ASN A 13 -2.39 -33.53 4.65
C ASN A 13 -3.83 -33.72 4.14
N SER A 14 -4.54 -32.60 4.00
CA SER A 14 -5.98 -32.62 3.77
C SER A 14 -6.35 -31.89 2.49
N VAL A 15 -7.23 -32.50 1.71
CA VAL A 15 -7.83 -31.91 0.51
C VAL A 15 -9.33 -31.81 0.75
N LEU A 16 -9.86 -30.59 0.74
CA LEU A 16 -11.29 -30.36 0.91
C LEU A 16 -11.82 -29.40 -0.15
N GLU A 17 -13.00 -29.71 -0.66
CA GLU A 17 -13.69 -28.85 -1.61
C GLU A 17 -14.41 -27.70 -0.87
N LYS A 18 -15.24 -28.03 0.11
CA LYS A 18 -16.05 -27.03 0.83
C LYS A 18 -16.03 -27.31 2.33
N LEU A 19 -15.74 -26.29 3.12
CA LEU A 19 -15.80 -26.37 4.57
C LEU A 19 -16.51 -25.15 5.16
N ARG A 20 -17.43 -25.40 6.08
CA ARG A 20 -18.00 -24.41 6.99
C ARG A 20 -17.65 -24.84 8.40
N VAL A 21 -17.04 -23.94 9.17
CA VAL A 21 -16.59 -24.24 10.53
C VAL A 21 -16.96 -23.08 11.44
N GLY A 22 -17.55 -23.41 12.58
CA GLY A 22 -17.75 -22.50 13.70
C GLY A 22 -16.68 -22.66 14.79
N GLU A 23 -15.71 -23.55 14.59
CA GLU A 23 -14.54 -23.74 15.47
C GLU A 23 -13.25 -23.44 14.70
N THR A 24 -12.17 -23.22 15.45
CA THR A 24 -10.92 -22.61 14.99
C THR A 24 -9.94 -23.66 14.49
N PRO A 25 -9.78 -23.86 13.16
CA PRO A 25 -9.00 -24.97 12.67
C PRO A 25 -7.58 -24.53 12.31
N CYS A 26 -6.63 -25.41 12.59
CA CYS A 26 -5.23 -25.24 12.23
C CYS A 26 -4.81 -26.28 11.19
N TRP A 27 -4.39 -25.81 10.02
CA TRP A 27 -4.08 -26.63 8.86
C TRP A 27 -2.59 -26.67 8.60
N ARG A 28 -2.09 -27.87 8.29
CA ARG A 28 -0.75 -28.08 7.74
C ARG A 28 -0.87 -28.92 6.48
N ASN A 29 -0.24 -28.47 5.39
CA ASN A 29 -0.25 -29.16 4.10
C ASN A 29 -1.68 -29.40 3.63
N SER A 30 -2.33 -28.34 3.15
CA SER A 30 -3.77 -28.39 2.88
C SER A 30 -4.14 -27.74 1.56
N VAL A 31 -5.05 -28.38 0.82
CA VAL A 31 -5.70 -27.79 -0.36
C VAL A 31 -7.18 -27.59 -0.04
N LEU A 32 -7.65 -26.34 -0.17
CA LEU A 32 -9.01 -25.97 0.22
C LEU A 32 -9.65 -25.06 -0.82
N GLU A 33 -10.67 -25.53 -1.53
CA GLU A 33 -11.30 -24.69 -2.56
C GLU A 33 -12.12 -23.57 -1.92
N LYS A 34 -13.03 -23.89 -0.97
CA LYS A 34 -13.92 -22.91 -0.33
C LYS A 34 -14.00 -23.09 1.18
N LEU A 35 -13.67 -22.02 1.92
CA LEU A 35 -13.83 -21.93 3.37
C LEU A 35 -14.74 -20.77 3.76
N ARG A 36 -15.65 -21.03 4.70
CA ARG A 36 -16.33 -20.01 5.50
C ARG A 36 -16.14 -20.32 6.99
N ALA A 37 -15.54 -19.40 7.71
CA ALA A 37 -15.44 -19.43 9.17
C ALA A 37 -16.12 -18.19 9.75
N GLY A 38 -16.98 -18.38 10.75
CA GLY A 38 -17.63 -17.30 11.49
C GLY A 38 -16.70 -16.65 12.51
N GLU A 39 -17.23 -15.70 13.29
CA GLU A 39 -16.57 -15.18 14.50
C GLU A 39 -16.61 -16.23 15.61
N THR A 40 -15.47 -16.44 16.25
CA THR A 40 -15.27 -17.32 17.39
C THR A 40 -14.38 -16.62 18.40
N GLN A 41 -14.77 -16.68 19.68
CA GLN A 41 -14.11 -15.89 20.73
C GLN A 41 -12.77 -16.49 21.21
N ARG A 42 -12.30 -17.61 20.64
CA ARG A 42 -11.23 -18.42 21.27
C ARG A 42 -9.89 -18.47 20.53
N CYS A 43 -9.82 -18.50 19.19
CA CYS A 43 -8.55 -18.69 18.45
C CYS A 43 -8.65 -18.36 16.95
N SER A 44 -7.68 -17.65 16.37
CA SER A 44 -7.76 -17.38 14.92
C SER A 44 -7.31 -18.57 14.05
N PRO A 45 -7.95 -18.81 12.87
CA PRO A 45 -7.56 -19.88 11.95
C PRO A 45 -6.10 -19.78 11.50
N CYS A 46 -5.40 -20.93 11.46
CA CYS A 46 -3.98 -20.96 11.11
C CYS A 46 -3.67 -21.91 9.94
N TRP A 47 -2.84 -21.45 9.00
CA TRP A 47 -2.44 -22.20 7.80
C TRP A 47 -0.94 -22.25 7.63
N ARG A 48 -0.43 -23.44 7.31
CA ARG A 48 0.95 -23.66 6.91
C ARG A 48 0.98 -24.55 5.69
N ASN A 49 1.68 -24.10 4.64
CA ASN A 49 1.79 -24.82 3.37
C ASN A 49 0.40 -25.10 2.81
N SER A 50 -0.30 -24.06 2.37
CA SER A 50 -1.71 -24.18 1.99
C SER A 50 -2.02 -23.52 0.65
N LEU A 51 -2.77 -24.22 -0.18
CA LEU A 51 -3.31 -23.72 -1.45
C LEU A 51 -4.82 -23.55 -1.33
N ARG A 52 -5.32 -22.35 -1.61
CA ARG A 52 -6.72 -22.04 -1.38
C ARG A 52 -7.32 -21.16 -2.47
N GLU A 53 -8.58 -21.42 -2.82
CA GLU A 53 -9.26 -20.61 -3.83
C GLU A 53 -10.04 -19.47 -3.18
N LYS A 54 -10.93 -19.76 -2.22
CA LYS A 54 -11.83 -18.77 -1.62
C LYS A 54 -11.92 -18.95 -0.11
N VAL A 55 -11.54 -17.92 0.63
CA VAL A 55 -11.60 -17.90 2.09
C VAL A 55 -12.38 -16.68 2.56
N ARG A 56 -13.36 -16.91 3.43
CA ARG A 56 -14.07 -15.86 4.19
C ARG A 56 -13.95 -16.18 5.67
N VAL A 57 -13.39 -15.25 6.43
CA VAL A 57 -13.16 -15.38 7.87
C VAL A 57 -13.60 -14.07 8.52
N GLY A 58 -14.33 -14.12 9.64
CA GLY A 58 -14.61 -12.93 10.43
C GLY A 58 -13.33 -12.40 11.10
N GLU A 59 -12.60 -13.30 11.74
CA GLU A 59 -11.40 -13.03 12.54
C GLU A 59 -10.08 -12.77 11.76
N SER A 60 -8.99 -12.70 12.52
CA SER A 60 -7.57 -12.46 12.17
C SER A 60 -6.76 -13.71 11.78
N PRO A 61 -6.90 -14.31 10.58
CA PRO A 61 -6.20 -15.55 10.25
C PRO A 61 -4.68 -15.37 10.15
N ARG A 62 -3.96 -16.47 10.41
CA ARG A 62 -2.50 -16.53 10.23
C ARG A 62 -2.14 -17.52 9.13
N SER A 63 -1.37 -17.08 8.13
CA SER A 63 -0.87 -17.99 7.08
C SER A 63 0.63 -17.91 6.84
N ARG A 64 1.26 -19.07 6.65
CA ARG A 64 2.67 -19.19 6.28
C ARG A 64 2.81 -20.09 5.07
N ASN A 65 3.61 -19.66 4.09
CA ASN A 65 3.83 -20.41 2.84
C ASN A 65 2.47 -20.76 2.20
N SER A 66 1.73 -19.76 1.74
CA SER A 66 0.36 -19.96 1.27
C SER A 66 0.08 -19.24 -0.03
N VAL A 67 -0.72 -19.88 -0.88
CA VAL A 67 -1.29 -19.27 -2.09
C VAL A 67 -2.79 -19.19 -1.90
N LEU A 68 -3.36 -18.00 -2.10
CA LEU A 68 -4.78 -17.77 -1.92
C LEU A 68 -5.36 -16.87 -3.01
N LYS A 69 -6.30 -17.38 -3.79
CA LYS A 69 -6.92 -16.60 -4.88
C LYS A 69 -7.78 -15.45 -4.35
N LYS A 70 -8.66 -15.72 -3.38
CA LYS A 70 -9.60 -14.71 -2.83
C LYS A 70 -9.71 -14.80 -1.32
N LEU A 71 -9.32 -13.74 -0.62
CA LEU A 71 -9.51 -13.58 0.81
C LEU A 71 -10.47 -12.43 1.13
N ARG A 72 -11.43 -12.71 2.02
CA ARG A 72 -12.16 -11.68 2.77
C ARG A 72 -11.97 -11.94 4.26
N ALA A 73 -11.40 -10.98 4.96
CA ALA A 73 -11.26 -11.01 6.42
C ALA A 73 -11.92 -9.76 7.01
N GLY A 74 -12.57 -9.89 8.16
CA GLY A 74 -13.05 -8.74 8.93
C GLY A 74 -11.89 -8.03 9.61
N GLU A 75 -11.14 -8.78 10.42
CA GLU A 75 -10.09 -8.25 11.30
C GLU A 75 -8.67 -8.24 10.67
N THR A 76 -7.61 -8.50 11.47
CA THR A 76 -6.17 -8.30 11.20
C THR A 76 -5.41 -9.57 10.73
N PRO A 77 -5.55 -10.01 9.47
CA PRO A 77 -4.82 -11.16 8.96
C PRO A 77 -3.32 -10.93 9.00
N ARG A 78 -2.57 -11.98 9.34
CA ARG A 78 -1.11 -12.00 9.30
C ARG A 78 -0.58 -13.06 8.37
N TRP A 79 0.35 -12.70 7.51
CA TRP A 79 0.96 -13.67 6.62
C TRP A 79 2.43 -13.49 6.35
N ARG A 80 3.05 -14.62 6.02
CA ARG A 80 4.46 -14.72 5.71
C ARG A 80 4.64 -15.63 4.50
N ASN A 81 5.44 -15.19 3.53
CA ASN A 81 5.72 -15.95 2.30
C ASN A 81 4.39 -16.35 1.64
N SER A 82 3.61 -15.38 1.19
CA SER A 82 2.27 -15.67 0.64
C SER A 82 2.00 -14.91 -0.65
N VAL A 83 1.26 -15.56 -1.53
CA VAL A 83 0.80 -15.01 -2.81
C VAL A 83 -0.72 -14.89 -2.74
N LEU A 84 -1.26 -13.68 -2.91
CA LEU A 84 -2.70 -13.49 -3.03
C LEU A 84 -3.11 -12.68 -4.25
N GLU A 85 -4.12 -13.16 -4.97
CA GLU A 85 -4.65 -12.45 -6.16
C GLU A 85 -5.61 -11.33 -5.73
N LYS A 86 -6.56 -11.62 -4.84
CA LYS A 86 -7.60 -10.66 -4.42
C LYS A 86 -7.78 -10.66 -2.91
N LEU A 87 -7.69 -9.47 -2.33
CA LEU A 87 -7.84 -9.24 -0.90
C LEU A 87 -8.83 -8.12 -0.62
N ARG A 88 -9.75 -8.38 0.32
CA ARG A 88 -10.54 -7.33 0.97
C ARG A 88 -10.49 -7.54 2.47
N ILE A 89 -10.04 -6.52 3.18
CA ILE A 89 -9.94 -6.52 4.64
C ILE A 89 -10.55 -5.22 5.17
N GLY A 90 -11.30 -5.32 6.26
CA GLY A 90 -11.79 -4.15 6.99
C GLY A 90 -10.63 -3.44 7.68
N GLU A 91 -9.92 -4.15 8.55
CA GLU A 91 -8.89 -3.61 9.44
C GLU A 91 -7.44 -3.76 8.92
N THR A 92 -6.46 -3.88 9.84
CA THR A 92 -5.01 -3.76 9.63
C THR A 92 -4.30 -5.10 9.29
N PRO A 93 -4.03 -5.43 8.01
CA PRO A 93 -3.21 -6.58 7.66
C PRO A 93 -1.73 -6.37 7.98
N HIS A 94 -1.07 -7.50 8.28
CA HIS A 94 0.39 -7.56 8.28
C HIS A 94 0.93 -8.64 7.33
N GLY A 95 1.69 -8.22 6.32
CA GLY A 95 2.34 -9.11 5.37
C GLY A 95 3.86 -8.99 5.37
N ARG A 96 4.55 -10.13 5.32
CA ARG A 96 6.00 -10.22 5.14
C ARG A 96 6.33 -11.15 3.97
N ASN A 97 7.21 -10.71 3.07
CA ASN A 97 7.61 -11.48 1.88
C ASN A 97 6.36 -11.92 1.09
N SER A 98 5.63 -10.97 0.52
CA SER A 98 4.32 -11.24 -0.06
C SER A 98 4.15 -10.63 -1.44
N ALA A 99 3.45 -11.36 -2.31
CA ALA A 99 3.10 -10.91 -3.65
C ALA A 99 1.58 -10.83 -3.79
N LEU A 100 1.10 -9.74 -4.38
CA LEU A 100 -0.24 -9.26 -4.14
C LEU A 100 -0.79 -8.48 -5.34
N GLU A 101 -1.83 -8.97 -6.01
CA GLU A 101 -2.34 -8.33 -7.23
C GLU A 101 -3.35 -7.20 -6.93
N LYS A 102 -4.48 -7.50 -6.28
CA LYS A 102 -5.57 -6.53 -6.06
C LYS A 102 -6.02 -6.46 -4.61
N HIS A 103 -5.84 -5.29 -4.00
CA HIS A 103 -6.03 -5.10 -2.56
C HIS A 103 -6.95 -3.92 -2.25
N ARG A 104 -7.91 -4.15 -1.35
CA ARG A 104 -8.66 -3.10 -0.66
C ARG A 104 -8.55 -3.33 0.84
N VAL A 105 -8.04 -2.32 1.53
CA VAL A 105 -7.89 -2.31 2.99
C VAL A 105 -8.57 -1.04 3.50
N GLY A 106 -9.39 -1.17 4.55
CA GLY A 106 -9.98 -0.01 5.20
C GLY A 106 -8.93 0.80 5.95
N GLU A 107 -8.25 0.14 6.90
CA GLU A 107 -7.32 0.80 7.83
C GLU A 107 -5.84 0.66 7.43
N THR A 108 -4.92 0.83 8.39
CA THR A 108 -3.44 0.93 8.25
C THR A 108 -2.71 -0.40 7.97
N PRO A 109 -2.43 -0.80 6.70
CA PRO A 109 -1.72 -2.04 6.46
C PRO A 109 -0.21 -1.88 6.68
N ARG A 110 0.45 -2.95 7.14
CA ARG A 110 1.90 -3.00 7.33
C ARG A 110 2.55 -4.07 6.48
N TRP A 111 3.46 -3.66 5.59
CA TRP A 111 4.11 -4.55 4.65
C TRP A 111 5.62 -4.45 4.69
N ARG A 112 6.26 -5.62 4.63
CA ARG A 112 7.71 -5.73 4.54
C ARG A 112 8.10 -6.67 3.41
N ASN A 113 9.03 -6.23 2.55
CA ASN A 113 9.51 -7.01 1.41
C ASN A 113 8.32 -7.50 0.56
N SER A 114 7.51 -6.59 0.05
CA SER A 114 6.27 -6.94 -0.66
C SER A 114 6.22 -6.32 -2.04
N ALA A 115 5.63 -7.06 -2.99
CA ALA A 115 5.37 -6.61 -4.35
C ALA A 115 3.85 -6.55 -4.57
N LEU A 116 3.36 -5.41 -5.02
CA LEU A 116 1.93 -5.17 -5.24
C LEU A 116 1.65 -4.59 -6.62
N GLU A 117 0.55 -5.02 -7.25
CA GLU A 117 0.09 -4.36 -8.48
C GLU A 117 -0.84 -3.19 -8.14
N ARG A 118 -1.95 -3.44 -7.43
CA ARG A 118 -2.99 -2.43 -7.17
C ARG A 118 -3.45 -2.44 -5.72
N LEU A 119 -3.35 -1.28 -5.08
CA LEU A 119 -3.86 -1.07 -3.73
C LEU A 119 -4.78 0.14 -3.65
N ARG A 120 -5.90 -0.04 -2.94
CA ARG A 120 -6.69 1.04 -2.34
C ARG A 120 -6.66 0.88 -0.83
N ALA A 121 -6.13 1.87 -0.14
CA ALA A 121 -6.13 1.95 1.32
C ALA A 121 -6.95 3.17 1.74
N GLY A 122 -7.79 3.04 2.77
CA GLY A 122 -8.44 4.20 3.39
C GLY A 122 -7.41 5.03 4.14
N GLU A 123 -6.72 4.39 5.10
CA GLU A 123 -5.78 5.06 6.02
C GLU A 123 -4.30 4.74 5.74
N THR A 124 -3.43 5.28 6.60
CA THR A 124 -1.95 5.33 6.53
C THR A 124 -1.27 3.95 6.38
N PRO A 125 -0.80 3.56 5.17
CA PRO A 125 -0.07 2.31 5.01
C PRO A 125 1.42 2.50 5.32
N VAL A 126 2.04 1.50 5.94
CA VAL A 126 3.49 1.50 6.28
C VAL A 126 4.22 0.46 5.45
N TRP A 127 5.27 0.91 4.76
CA TRP A 127 6.01 0.10 3.80
C TRP A 127 7.51 0.12 4.05
N ARG A 128 8.10 -1.08 4.05
CA ARG A 128 9.55 -1.26 4.09
C ARG A 128 10.00 -2.22 2.99
N ASN A 129 10.87 -1.75 2.09
CA ASN A 129 11.36 -2.49 0.92
C ASN A 129 10.20 -3.02 0.08
N SER A 130 9.52 -2.16 -0.68
CA SER A 130 8.33 -2.58 -1.42
C SER A 130 8.27 -1.98 -2.82
N ALA A 131 7.74 -2.76 -3.75
CA ALA A 131 7.47 -2.33 -5.12
C ALA A 131 5.96 -2.32 -5.33
N LEU A 132 5.42 -1.22 -5.87
CA LEU A 132 3.97 -1.07 -6.08
C LEU A 132 3.65 -0.34 -7.37
N GLU A 133 2.86 -0.95 -8.25
CA GLU A 133 2.51 -0.32 -9.54
C GLU A 133 1.51 0.83 -9.36
N LYS A 134 0.39 0.59 -8.67
CA LYS A 134 -0.69 1.58 -8.53
C LYS A 134 -1.21 1.67 -7.10
N LEU A 135 -1.11 2.87 -6.51
CA LEU A 135 -1.67 3.18 -5.19
C LEU A 135 -2.70 4.31 -5.23
N ARG A 136 -3.81 4.10 -4.52
CA ARG A 136 -4.67 5.17 -4.01
C ARG A 136 -4.76 5.05 -2.49
N ALA A 137 -4.33 6.08 -1.78
CA ALA A 137 -4.47 6.19 -0.34
C ALA A 137 -5.25 7.46 0.00
N GLY A 138 -6.14 7.39 0.99
CA GLY A 138 -6.78 8.59 1.56
C GLY A 138 -5.73 9.42 2.31
N GLU A 139 -5.09 8.80 3.29
CA GLU A 139 -4.17 9.47 4.22
C GLU A 139 -2.68 9.06 4.07
N ILE A 140 -1.84 9.71 4.88
CA ILE A 140 -0.36 9.73 4.91
C ILE A 140 0.28 8.34 4.89
N PRO A 141 0.89 7.91 3.77
CA PRO A 141 1.74 6.73 3.78
C PRO A 141 3.18 7.10 4.23
N ARG A 142 3.80 6.29 5.09
CA ARG A 142 5.23 6.41 5.47
C ARG A 142 6.05 5.33 4.76
N TRP A 143 7.08 5.75 4.02
CA TRP A 143 7.88 4.84 3.17
C TRP A 143 9.36 4.85 3.51
N GLY A 144 9.95 3.65 3.55
CA GLY A 144 11.38 3.46 3.83
C GLY A 144 12.28 3.38 2.59
N ASN A 145 12.11 2.34 1.78
CA ASN A 145 12.78 2.10 0.49
C ASN A 145 11.71 1.55 -0.45
N SER A 146 11.36 2.28 -1.50
CA SER A 146 10.25 1.87 -2.37
C SER A 146 10.36 2.37 -3.79
N ALA A 147 9.89 1.54 -4.73
CA ALA A 147 9.68 1.90 -6.13
C ALA A 147 8.18 1.88 -6.43
N LEU A 148 7.64 2.97 -6.99
CA LEU A 148 6.25 3.02 -7.42
C LEU A 148 6.07 3.64 -8.80
N GLU A 149 5.17 3.07 -9.61
CA GLU A 149 4.87 3.66 -10.92
C GLU A 149 3.86 4.81 -10.78
N LYS A 150 2.72 4.58 -10.14
CA LYS A 150 1.61 5.53 -10.05
C LYS A 150 1.08 5.67 -8.63
N LEU A 151 1.07 6.90 -8.15
CA LEU A 151 0.60 7.22 -6.80
C LEU A 151 -0.37 8.40 -6.79
N ARG A 152 -1.50 8.21 -6.10
CA ARG A 152 -2.42 9.28 -5.70
C ARG A 152 -2.66 9.24 -4.20
N VAL A 153 -2.38 10.34 -3.52
CA VAL A 153 -2.58 10.50 -2.06
C VAL A 153 -3.39 11.77 -1.82
N GLY A 154 -4.28 11.76 -0.83
CA GLY A 154 -4.92 12.99 -0.34
C GLY A 154 -3.90 13.90 0.33
N GLU A 155 -3.29 13.40 1.41
CA GLU A 155 -2.52 14.24 2.35
C GLU A 155 -1.06 13.78 2.61
N SER A 156 -0.17 14.76 2.68
CA SER A 156 1.10 14.84 3.44
C SER A 156 2.01 13.60 3.58
N PRO A 157 2.42 12.91 2.50
CA PRO A 157 3.26 11.72 2.61
C PRO A 157 4.73 12.06 2.99
N ARG A 158 5.38 11.18 3.77
CA ARG A 158 6.83 11.27 4.08
C ARG A 158 7.59 10.11 3.44
N TRP A 159 8.60 10.46 2.65
CA TRP A 159 9.39 9.53 1.86
C TRP A 159 10.87 9.60 2.16
N ARG A 160 11.48 8.43 2.26
CA ARG A 160 12.92 8.23 2.25
C ARG A 160 13.24 7.26 1.10
N ASN A 161 14.34 7.49 0.38
CA ASN A 161 14.89 6.55 -0.61
C ASN A 161 13.83 5.98 -1.58
N SER A 162 13.29 6.83 -2.44
CA SER A 162 12.11 6.49 -3.26
C SER A 162 12.33 6.80 -4.74
N ALA A 163 11.87 5.90 -5.61
CA ALA A 163 11.75 6.14 -7.04
C ALA A 163 10.26 6.14 -7.44
N LEU A 164 9.78 7.20 -8.09
CA LEU A 164 8.44 7.20 -8.67
C LEU A 164 8.33 7.84 -10.06
N GLU A 165 7.53 7.20 -10.93
CA GLU A 165 7.27 7.73 -12.26
C GLU A 165 6.19 8.84 -12.23
N LYS A 166 5.04 8.58 -11.61
CA LYS A 166 3.90 9.51 -11.60
C LYS A 166 3.32 9.70 -10.20
N PHE A 167 3.36 10.93 -9.70
CA PHE A 167 2.84 11.30 -8.39
C PHE A 167 1.83 12.44 -8.46
N ARG A 168 0.70 12.26 -7.76
CA ARG A 168 -0.29 13.30 -7.49
C ARG A 168 -0.65 13.36 -6.01
N ALA A 169 -0.50 14.51 -5.39
CA ALA A 169 -0.99 14.77 -4.03
C ALA A 169 -1.77 16.09 -3.94
N GLY A 170 -2.72 16.13 -3.02
CA GLY A 170 -3.38 17.38 -2.61
C GLY A 170 -2.40 18.25 -1.82
N GLU A 171 -1.81 17.69 -0.76
CA GLU A 171 -1.11 18.47 0.28
C GLU A 171 0.37 18.08 0.52
N THR A 172 1.06 18.93 1.29
CA THR A 172 2.53 19.03 1.54
C THR A 172 3.36 17.72 1.65
N PRO A 173 3.94 17.20 0.55
CA PRO A 173 4.76 15.99 0.65
C PRO A 173 6.22 16.30 1.07
N ARG A 174 6.83 15.43 1.90
CA ARG A 174 8.25 15.51 2.32
C ARG A 174 9.08 14.38 1.69
N TRP A 175 10.10 14.73 0.91
CA TRP A 175 10.96 13.78 0.18
C TRP A 175 12.44 13.91 0.53
N ARG A 176 13.12 12.76 0.70
CA ARG A 176 14.56 12.66 0.94
C ARG A 176 15.18 11.54 0.12
N ASN A 177 16.23 11.84 -0.64
CA ASN A 177 16.93 10.89 -1.52
C ASN A 177 15.95 10.24 -2.51
N SER A 178 15.47 11.02 -3.48
CA SER A 178 14.35 10.58 -4.34
C SER A 178 14.58 10.89 -5.81
N GLY A 179 14.20 9.98 -6.70
CA GLY A 179 14.15 10.21 -8.14
C GLY A 179 12.71 10.19 -8.63
N LEU A 180 12.23 11.26 -9.29
CA LEU A 180 10.87 11.29 -9.83
C LEU A 180 10.77 11.90 -11.23
N GLU A 181 9.91 11.32 -12.06
CA GLU A 181 9.68 11.86 -13.41
C GLU A 181 8.57 12.92 -13.43
N LYS A 182 7.36 12.61 -12.95
CA LYS A 182 6.20 13.50 -13.09
C LYS A 182 5.50 13.73 -11.75
N VAL A 183 5.53 14.98 -11.29
CA VAL A 183 4.95 15.40 -10.01
C VAL A 183 3.88 16.46 -10.20
N ARG A 184 2.72 16.25 -9.58
CA ARG A 184 1.69 17.27 -9.36
C ARG A 184 1.37 17.37 -7.87
N ALA A 185 1.64 18.50 -7.24
CA ALA A 185 1.26 18.77 -5.86
C ALA A 185 0.45 20.06 -5.78
N GLY A 186 -0.61 20.08 -4.97
CA GLY A 186 -1.40 21.29 -4.74
C GLY A 186 -0.63 22.32 -3.91
N GLU A 187 -0.10 21.91 -2.77
CA GLU A 187 0.55 22.80 -1.79
C GLU A 187 2.09 22.79 -1.86
N ILE A 188 2.76 23.13 -0.75
CA ILE A 188 4.22 23.33 -0.56
C ILE A 188 4.97 21.98 -0.42
N PRO A 189 5.59 21.40 -1.47
CA PRO A 189 6.42 20.23 -1.30
C PRO A 189 7.84 20.59 -0.84
N CYS A 190 8.45 19.68 -0.08
CA CYS A 190 9.84 19.79 0.38
C CYS A 190 10.71 18.66 -0.15
N TRP A 191 11.83 19.01 -0.77
CA TRP A 191 12.74 18.06 -1.42
C TRP A 191 14.18 18.23 -0.95
N ARG A 192 14.83 17.11 -0.64
CA ARG A 192 16.23 17.07 -0.25
C ARG A 192 16.94 15.92 -0.97
N ASN A 193 18.04 16.23 -1.65
CA ASN A 193 18.81 15.24 -2.42
C ASN A 193 17.92 14.53 -3.44
N SER A 194 17.29 15.28 -4.34
CA SER A 194 16.31 14.73 -5.28
C SER A 194 16.64 15.07 -6.73
N ALA A 195 16.35 14.14 -7.64
CA ALA A 195 16.46 14.31 -9.09
C ALA A 195 15.05 14.25 -9.69
N LEU A 196 14.67 15.27 -10.46
CA LEU A 196 13.28 15.47 -10.87
C LEU A 196 13.16 15.94 -12.32
N GLU A 197 12.29 15.34 -13.14
CA GLU A 197 12.14 15.80 -14.53
C GLU A 197 11.08 16.90 -14.66
N LYS A 198 9.81 16.60 -14.36
CA LYS A 198 8.67 17.48 -14.65
C LYS A 198 7.80 17.70 -13.43
N ILE A 199 7.71 18.96 -12.99
CA ILE A 199 6.98 19.32 -11.78
C ILE A 199 5.97 20.43 -12.04
N ARG A 200 4.74 20.22 -11.53
CA ARG A 200 3.73 21.27 -11.34
C ARG A 200 3.37 21.38 -9.87
N VAL A 201 3.49 22.58 -9.31
CA VAL A 201 3.14 22.87 -7.91
C VAL A 201 2.25 24.09 -7.85
N GLY A 202 1.18 24.04 -7.06
CA GLY A 202 0.28 25.18 -6.89
C GLY A 202 0.88 26.29 -6.04
N GLN A 203 1.64 25.95 -4.99
CA GLN A 203 2.27 26.91 -4.08
C GLN A 203 3.80 26.83 -4.08
N THR A 204 4.46 27.70 -3.30
CA THR A 204 5.92 27.80 -3.14
C THR A 204 6.60 26.47 -2.71
N PRO A 205 7.36 25.79 -3.58
CA PRO A 205 8.11 24.61 -3.17
C PRO A 205 9.46 24.95 -2.52
N ARG A 206 9.98 24.05 -1.67
CA ARG A 206 11.32 24.16 -1.04
C ARG A 206 12.26 23.05 -1.50
N TRP A 207 13.47 23.43 -1.93
CA TRP A 207 14.46 22.51 -2.48
C TRP A 207 15.84 22.69 -1.84
N ARG A 208 16.53 21.58 -1.58
CA ARG A 208 17.94 21.56 -1.16
C ARG A 208 18.71 20.46 -1.87
N ASN A 209 19.87 20.77 -2.44
CA ASN A 209 20.75 19.79 -3.10
C ASN A 209 19.97 18.95 -4.13
N SER A 210 19.25 19.58 -5.05
CA SER A 210 18.35 18.89 -5.98
C SER A 210 18.56 19.37 -7.41
N MET A 211 18.33 18.48 -8.38
CA MET A 211 18.45 18.72 -9.82
C MET A 211 17.07 18.63 -10.46
N MET A 212 16.79 19.53 -11.41
CA MET A 212 15.49 19.54 -12.08
C MET A 212 15.52 20.04 -13.52
N GLU A 213 14.80 19.34 -14.40
CA GLU A 213 14.69 19.72 -15.81
C GLU A 213 13.63 20.82 -16.01
N LYS A 214 12.38 20.60 -15.57
CA LYS A 214 11.23 21.48 -15.87
C LYS A 214 10.35 21.74 -14.64
N LEU A 215 10.19 23.01 -14.27
CA LEU A 215 9.29 23.45 -13.19
C LEU A 215 8.19 24.41 -13.68
N ARG A 216 6.96 24.15 -13.24
CA ARG A 216 5.80 25.06 -13.32
C ARG A 216 5.26 25.34 -11.92
N PRO A 217 5.69 26.43 -11.26
CA PRO A 217 5.18 26.76 -9.94
C PRO A 217 4.12 27.87 -10.01
N GLY A 218 3.11 27.80 -9.15
CA GLY A 218 2.17 28.92 -8.97
C GLY A 218 2.77 30.11 -8.24
N GLU A 219 3.82 29.89 -7.42
CA GLU A 219 4.53 30.93 -6.67
C GLU A 219 6.06 30.77 -6.73
N THR A 220 6.82 31.73 -6.22
CA THR A 220 8.29 31.71 -6.28
C THR A 220 8.93 30.59 -5.44
N PRO A 221 9.72 29.66 -6.03
CA PRO A 221 10.33 28.56 -5.29
C PRO A 221 11.51 29.02 -4.41
N ARG A 222 11.66 28.44 -3.22
CA ARG A 222 12.88 28.61 -2.40
C ARG A 222 13.88 27.50 -2.68
N ARG A 223 15.10 27.87 -3.07
CA ARG A 223 16.13 26.95 -3.57
C ARG A 223 17.47 27.17 -2.89
N ARG A 224 18.16 26.08 -2.53
CA ARG A 224 19.52 26.12 -1.99
C ARG A 224 20.38 25.02 -2.60
N LYS A 225 21.50 25.40 -3.22
CA LYS A 225 22.45 24.47 -3.88
C LYS A 225 21.71 23.53 -4.85
N SER A 226 20.91 24.08 -5.74
CA SER A 226 20.03 23.30 -6.63
C SER A 226 20.03 23.87 -8.04
N VAL A 227 19.99 23.00 -9.04
CA VAL A 227 19.99 23.37 -10.47
C VAL A 227 18.58 23.22 -11.03
N LEU A 228 18.16 24.19 -11.85
CA LEU A 228 16.97 24.10 -12.69
C LEU A 228 17.33 24.48 -14.11
N GLU A 229 17.00 23.62 -15.08
CA GLU A 229 17.19 23.94 -16.49
C GLU A 229 16.10 24.86 -17.05
N LYS A 230 14.81 24.57 -16.79
CA LYS A 230 13.68 25.33 -17.37
C LYS A 230 12.64 25.71 -16.33
N LEU A 231 12.37 27.02 -16.22
CA LEU A 231 11.26 27.58 -15.43
C LEU A 231 10.15 28.07 -16.37
N VAL A 232 8.95 27.55 -16.21
CA VAL A 232 7.75 28.00 -16.94
C VAL A 232 6.80 28.63 -15.92
N ARG A 233 6.67 29.96 -15.95
CA ARG A 233 5.68 30.69 -15.15
C ARG A 233 4.37 30.77 -15.93
N GLU A 234 3.23 30.46 -15.30
CA GLU A 234 1.94 30.87 -15.85
C GLU A 234 1.87 32.40 -15.76
N LYS A 235 1.60 33.09 -16.87
CA LYS A 235 1.28 34.52 -16.84
C LYS A 235 -0.03 34.64 -16.07
N VAL A 236 0.03 35.07 -14.81
CA VAL A 236 -1.17 35.57 -14.14
C VAL A 236 -1.47 36.88 -14.83
N CYS A 237 -2.40 36.88 -15.79
CA CYS A 237 -3.03 38.11 -16.22
C CYS A 237 -3.78 38.64 -15.00
N VAL A 238 -3.15 39.57 -14.28
CA VAL A 238 -3.90 40.44 -13.37
C VAL A 238 -4.78 41.26 -14.29
N GLY A 239 -6.03 40.85 -14.45
CA GLY A 239 -7.02 41.66 -15.14
C GLY A 239 -7.19 42.93 -14.32
N GLU A 240 -6.61 44.03 -14.80
CA GLU A 240 -7.04 45.37 -14.40
C GLU A 240 -8.54 45.45 -14.70
N THR A 241 -9.35 45.33 -13.65
CA THR A 241 -10.75 45.74 -13.70
C THR A 241 -10.73 47.27 -13.63
N ARG A 242 -10.57 47.90 -14.80
CA ARG A 242 -11.00 49.29 -14.98
C ARG A 242 -12.53 49.30 -14.97
N ARG A 243 -13.11 49.71 -13.84
CA ARG A 243 -14.26 50.61 -13.76
C ARG A 243 -14.51 50.97 -12.30
#